data_AF-A0A830D547-F1
#
_entry.id   AF-A0A830D547-F1
#
_cell.length_a   1.000
_cell.length_b   1.000
_cell.length_c   1.000
_cell.angle_alpha   90.00
_cell.angle_beta   90.00
_cell.angle_gamma   90.00
#
_symmetry.space_group_name_H-M   'P 1'
#
loop_
_entity.id
_entity.type
_entity.pdbx_description
1 polymer ?
#
loop_
_entity_poly.entity_id
_entity_poly.type
_entity_poly.pdbx_seq_one_letter_code
_entity_poly.pdbx_strand_id
1 'polypeptide(L)'
;KNLHVGEELLKETLPLQNGDCLYQLRGLRPYTWYEVKISYPASIPAGFSLRLSRDISDTGLNHGRKLLNTEKLIFKTDGMHSLIEQGEMYVMVNVKPEGVIAIPGKQEKEYVMFNIGTKCFYLLVHVAC
;
A
#
# COMPACT_ATOMS: atom_id res chain seq x y z
N LYS A 1 -8.08 -6.87 6.21
CA LYS A 1 -7.20 -6.80 7.41
C LYS A 1 -7.22 -5.37 7.96
N ASN A 2 -6.87 -5.13 9.23
CA ASN A 2 -6.78 -3.76 9.77
C ASN A 2 -5.35 -3.23 9.65
N LEU A 3 -5.19 -1.99 9.19
CA LEU A 3 -3.93 -1.26 9.14
C LEU A 3 -4.07 0.03 9.95
N HIS A 4 -3.49 0.05 11.14
CA HIS A 4 -3.55 1.20 12.04
C HIS A 4 -2.50 2.24 11.68
N VAL A 5 -2.86 3.51 11.73
CA VAL A 5 -1.92 4.62 11.58
C VAL A 5 -0.82 4.50 12.64
N GLY A 6 0.44 4.54 12.21
CA GLY A 6 1.62 4.44 13.06
C GLY A 6 2.13 3.02 13.26
N GLU A 7 1.38 2.00 12.83
CA GLU A 7 1.76 0.59 12.93
C GLU A 7 2.22 0.05 11.57
N GLU A 8 3.17 -0.88 11.61
CA GLU A 8 3.67 -1.60 10.45
C GLU A 8 3.32 -3.08 10.59
N LEU A 9 2.63 -3.64 9.60
CA LEU A 9 2.43 -5.07 9.47
C LEU A 9 3.66 -5.66 8.79
N LEU A 10 4.32 -6.58 9.48
CA LEU A 10 5.57 -7.20 9.05
C LEU A 10 5.33 -8.56 8.44
N LYS A 11 6.11 -8.89 7.40
CA LYS A 11 6.14 -10.22 6.77
C LYS A 11 4.77 -10.70 6.27
N GLU A 12 3.94 -9.77 5.81
CA GLU A 12 2.70 -10.11 5.11
C GLU A 12 3.03 -10.86 3.83
N THR A 13 2.14 -11.76 3.41
CA THR A 13 2.35 -12.60 2.22
C THR A 13 1.17 -12.51 1.27
N LEU A 14 1.45 -12.45 -0.04
CA LEU A 14 0.46 -12.55 -1.10
C LEU A 14 0.89 -13.56 -2.15
N PRO A 15 -0.06 -14.29 -2.79
CA PRO A 15 0.24 -15.08 -3.98
C PRO A 15 0.88 -14.18 -5.04
N LEU A 16 1.99 -14.59 -5.63
CA LEU A 16 2.67 -13.78 -6.64
C LEU A 16 1.79 -13.62 -7.90
N GLN A 17 1.00 -14.65 -8.21
CA GLN A 17 0.03 -14.67 -9.30
C GLN A 17 -1.34 -14.19 -8.80
N ASN A 18 -1.81 -13.05 -9.32
CA ASN A 18 -3.14 -12.48 -9.01
C ASN A 18 -3.40 -12.24 -7.50
N GLY A 19 -2.36 -12.04 -6.69
CA GLY A 19 -2.55 -11.78 -5.27
C GLY A 19 -3.11 -10.38 -5.02
N ASP A 20 -4.13 -10.31 -4.18
CA ASP A 20 -4.66 -9.07 -3.65
C ASP A 20 -5.02 -9.18 -2.15
N CYS A 21 -5.05 -8.02 -1.50
CA CYS A 21 -5.56 -7.92 -0.13
C CYS A 21 -6.09 -6.52 0.13
N LEU A 22 -7.24 -6.47 0.80
CA LEU A 22 -7.87 -5.25 1.26
C LEU A 22 -7.50 -4.96 2.72
N TYR A 23 -6.97 -3.77 2.98
CA TYR A 23 -6.65 -3.26 4.31
C TYR A 23 -7.59 -2.13 4.68
N GLN A 24 -8.34 -2.29 5.76
CA GLN A 24 -9.13 -1.24 6.38
C GLN A 24 -8.20 -0.32 7.17
N LEU A 25 -8.21 0.96 6.85
CA LEU A 25 -7.42 1.97 7.53
C LEU A 25 -8.09 2.37 8.84
N ARG A 26 -7.34 2.32 9.94
CA ARG A 26 -7.82 2.65 11.28
C ARG A 26 -6.96 3.74 11.92
N GLY A 27 -7.58 4.61 12.71
CA GLY A 27 -6.88 5.73 13.38
C GLY A 27 -6.58 6.93 12.46
N LEU A 28 -7.29 7.04 11.33
CA LEU A 28 -7.24 8.24 10.49
C LEU A 28 -7.87 9.43 11.23
N ARG A 29 -7.36 10.63 10.97
CA ARG A 29 -7.92 11.91 11.40
C ARG A 29 -8.39 12.69 10.17
N PRO A 30 -9.45 13.50 10.29
CA PRO A 30 -9.88 14.40 9.23
C PRO A 30 -8.79 15.40 8.83
N TYR A 31 -8.87 15.91 7.60
CA TYR A 31 -8.01 16.97 7.06
C TYR A 31 -6.49 16.72 7.16
N THR A 32 -6.10 15.44 7.19
CA THR A 32 -4.73 15.01 7.46
C THR A 32 -4.17 14.26 6.25
N TRP A 33 -2.89 14.48 5.95
CA TRP A 33 -2.18 13.73 4.93
C TRP A 33 -1.63 12.42 5.47
N TYR A 34 -1.73 11.36 4.69
CA TYR A 34 -1.24 10.04 5.01
C TYR A 34 -0.39 9.47 3.88
N GLU A 35 0.62 8.70 4.25
CA GLU A 35 1.39 7.84 3.35
C GLU A 35 1.15 6.38 3.76
N VAL A 36 0.66 5.57 2.83
CA VAL A 36 0.71 4.11 2.93
C VAL A 36 1.90 3.65 2.08
N LYS A 37 2.77 2.83 2.67
CA LYS A 37 3.99 2.37 2.01
C LYS A 37 4.11 0.86 2.11
N ILE A 38 4.49 0.25 1.00
CA ILE A 38 4.92 -1.14 0.94
C ILE A 38 6.43 -1.20 0.74
N SER A 39 7.08 -2.15 1.40
CA SER A 39 8.47 -2.54 1.13
C SER A 39 8.60 -4.04 0.99
N TYR A 40 9.42 -4.50 0.05
CA TYR A 40 9.61 -5.91 -0.24
C TYR A 40 11.04 -6.18 -0.73
N PRO A 41 11.52 -7.43 -0.64
CA PRO A 41 12.86 -7.77 -1.10
C PRO A 41 13.04 -7.53 -2.61
N ALA A 42 14.10 -6.81 -2.98
CA ALA A 42 14.46 -6.57 -4.39
C ALA A 42 14.82 -7.85 -5.17
N SER A 43 15.03 -8.97 -4.47
CA SER A 43 15.33 -10.28 -5.05
C SER A 43 14.11 -11.04 -5.59
N ILE A 44 12.92 -10.43 -5.50
CA ILE A 44 11.68 -10.99 -6.06
C ILE A 44 11.22 -10.05 -7.18
N PRO A 45 11.14 -10.52 -8.44
CA PRO A 45 10.59 -9.75 -9.55
C PRO A 45 9.08 -9.61 -9.39
N ALA A 46 8.66 -8.68 -8.55
CA ALA A 46 7.27 -8.41 -8.23
C ALA A 46 7.00 -6.91 -8.19
N GLY A 47 5.77 -6.57 -8.58
CA GLY A 47 5.21 -5.25 -8.59
C GLY A 47 4.01 -5.13 -7.70
N PHE A 48 4.00 -4.13 -6.85
CA PHE A 48 2.83 -3.79 -6.06
C PHE A 48 2.12 -2.59 -6.66
N SER A 49 0.79 -2.59 -6.58
CA SER A 49 -0.01 -1.38 -6.72
C SER A 49 -0.88 -1.18 -5.48
N LEU A 50 -0.99 0.08 -5.08
CA LEU A 50 -1.85 0.52 -3.98
C LEU A 50 -3.01 1.30 -4.57
N ARG A 51 -4.24 1.07 -4.12
CA ARG A 51 -5.39 1.89 -4.52
C ARG A 51 -6.19 2.28 -3.30
N LEU A 52 -6.44 3.57 -3.13
CA LEU A 52 -7.38 4.05 -2.12
C LEU A 52 -8.78 3.68 -2.59
N SER A 53 -9.52 2.99 -1.74
CA SER A 53 -10.91 2.59 -1.96
C SER A 53 -11.75 3.27 -0.88
N ARG A 54 -12.68 4.10 -1.34
CA ARG A 54 -13.65 4.86 -0.53
C ARG A 54 -15.00 4.12 -0.41
N ASP A 55 -15.13 3.08 -1.23
CA ASP A 55 -16.09 1.96 -1.28
C ASP A 55 -15.42 0.90 -2.19
N ILE A 56 -15.85 -0.37 -2.15
CA ILE A 56 -15.36 -1.51 -2.94
C ILE A 56 -15.30 -1.18 -4.46
N SER A 57 -16.09 -0.20 -4.91
CA SER A 57 -16.22 0.24 -6.29
C SER A 57 -15.25 1.34 -6.76
N ASP A 58 -14.52 2.00 -5.85
CA ASP A 58 -13.79 3.22 -6.21
C ASP A 58 -12.34 2.98 -6.64
N THR A 59 -11.97 3.56 -7.77
CA THR A 59 -10.71 3.29 -8.48
C THR A 59 -9.80 4.51 -8.39
N GLY A 60 -9.24 4.77 -7.20
CA GLY A 60 -8.22 5.80 -7.03
C GLY A 60 -6.95 5.49 -7.83
N LEU A 61 -6.44 6.47 -8.58
CA LEU A 61 -5.22 6.35 -9.39
C LEU A 61 -3.98 6.76 -8.58
N ASN A 62 -2.97 5.89 -8.56
CA ASN A 62 -1.61 6.24 -8.16
C ASN A 62 -0.91 6.98 -9.31
N HIS A 63 -0.54 8.24 -9.09
CA HIS A 63 0.36 8.98 -9.96
C HIS A 63 1.72 9.14 -9.27
N GLY A 64 2.56 8.11 -9.34
CA GLY A 64 3.91 8.12 -8.81
C GLY A 64 4.89 7.38 -9.72
N ARG A 65 6.14 7.88 -9.79
CA ARG A 65 7.25 7.15 -10.41
C ARG A 65 7.57 5.93 -9.54
N LYS A 66 7.61 4.76 -10.17
CA LYS A 66 7.84 3.46 -9.53
C LYS A 66 9.29 3.31 -9.09
N LEU A 67 9.51 3.05 -7.80
CA LEU A 67 10.81 2.63 -7.27
C LEU A 67 10.86 1.09 -7.29
N LEU A 68 12.04 0.51 -7.56
CA LEU A 68 12.19 -0.92 -7.89
C LEU A 68 11.79 -1.90 -6.76
N ASN A 69 11.55 -1.42 -5.54
CA ASN A 69 11.34 -2.27 -4.36
C ASN A 69 10.51 -1.59 -3.26
N THR A 70 9.81 -0.50 -3.60
CA THR A 70 8.85 0.16 -2.71
C THR A 70 7.73 0.80 -3.53
N GLU A 71 6.49 0.64 -3.06
CA GLU A 71 5.32 1.33 -3.61
C GLU A 71 4.73 2.23 -2.53
N LYS A 72 4.24 3.42 -2.89
CA LYS A 72 3.63 4.35 -1.94
C LYS A 72 2.37 5.00 -2.50
N LEU A 73 1.39 5.18 -1.63
CA LEU A 73 0.15 5.90 -1.86
C LEU A 73 0.09 7.05 -0.85
N ILE A 74 -0.03 8.29 -1.35
CA ILE A 74 -0.22 9.48 -0.51
C ILE A 74 -1.62 10.00 -0.77
N PHE A 75 -2.39 10.25 0.30
CA PHE A 75 -3.74 10.79 0.20
C PHE A 75 -4.04 11.74 1.35
N LYS A 76 -5.00 12.64 1.14
CA LYS A 76 -5.52 13.56 2.15
C LYS A 76 -6.95 13.16 2.49
N THR A 77 -7.33 13.30 3.76
CA THR A 77 -8.68 12.99 4.24
C THR A 77 -9.67 14.17 4.19
N ASP A 78 -9.46 15.13 3.29
CA ASP A 78 -10.31 16.32 3.14
C ASP A 78 -11.72 15.94 2.63
N GLY A 79 -12.75 16.36 3.34
CA GLY A 79 -14.15 16.08 2.95
C GLY A 79 -14.57 14.63 3.16
N MET A 80 -13.79 13.82 3.89
CA MET A 80 -14.02 12.39 4.10
C MET A 80 -14.39 12.05 5.55
N HIS A 81 -14.91 13.03 6.30
CA HIS A 81 -15.13 12.91 7.75
C HIS A 81 -16.06 11.74 8.10
N SER A 82 -17.20 11.62 7.41
CA SER A 82 -18.16 10.54 7.63
C SER A 82 -17.56 9.16 7.39
N LEU A 83 -16.83 8.99 6.28
CA LEU A 83 -16.16 7.73 5.93
C LEU A 83 -15.11 7.33 6.97
N ILE A 84 -14.39 8.31 7.53
CA ILE A 84 -13.40 8.04 8.61
C ILE A 84 -14.11 7.58 9.88
N GLU A 85 -15.18 8.26 10.30
CA GLU A 85 -15.95 7.90 11.50
C GLU A 85 -16.60 6.52 11.36
N GLN A 86 -17.07 6.17 10.16
CA GLN A 86 -17.65 4.87 9.84
C GLN A 86 -16.59 3.79 9.60
N GLY A 87 -15.31 4.17 9.48
CA GLY A 87 -14.21 3.26 9.20
C GLY A 87 -14.23 2.69 7.77
N GLU A 88 -14.86 3.38 6.82
CA GLU A 88 -15.08 2.94 5.43
C GLU A 88 -13.93 3.31 4.50
N MET A 89 -12.73 3.44 5.06
CA MET A 89 -11.52 3.79 4.32
C MET A 89 -10.65 2.55 4.15
N TYR A 90 -10.36 2.20 2.90
CA TYR A 90 -9.59 1.01 2.58
C TYR A 90 -8.44 1.29 1.62
N VAL A 91 -7.41 0.45 1.69
CA VAL A 91 -6.36 0.36 0.69
C VAL A 91 -6.36 -1.04 0.11
N MET A 92 -6.56 -1.11 -1.20
CA MET A 92 -6.40 -2.34 -1.97
C MET A 92 -4.93 -2.47 -2.37
N VAL A 93 -4.32 -3.59 -2.00
CA VAL A 93 -2.97 -3.98 -2.40
C VAL A 93 -3.08 -5.06 -3.45
N ASN A 94 -2.45 -4.88 -4.61
CA ASN A 94 -2.36 -5.92 -5.63
C ASN A 94 -0.89 -6.21 -5.92
N VAL A 95 -0.56 -7.47 -6.20
CA VAL A 95 0.76 -7.86 -6.71
C VAL A 95 0.65 -8.40 -8.13
N LYS A 96 1.65 -8.08 -8.95
CA LYS A 96 1.86 -8.67 -10.26
C LYS A 96 3.33 -9.13 -10.38
N PRO A 97 3.60 -10.25 -11.06
CA PRO A 97 4.98 -10.61 -11.39
C PRO A 97 5.58 -9.59 -12.36
N GLU A 98 6.83 -9.22 -12.14
CA GLU A 98 7.59 -8.26 -12.97
C GLU A 98 8.80 -8.92 -13.60
N GLY A 99 8.56 -9.71 -14.65
CA GLY A 99 9.60 -10.40 -15.39
C GLY A 99 9.32 -11.89 -15.49
N VAL A 100 10.04 -12.55 -16.40
CA VAL A 100 9.99 -14.00 -16.58
C VAL A 100 11.01 -14.62 -15.64
N ILE A 101 10.61 -15.47 -14.70
CA ILE A 101 11.53 -16.27 -13.89
C ILE A 101 12.00 -17.45 -14.77
N ALA A 102 12.93 -17.19 -15.68
CA ALA A 102 13.55 -18.23 -16.48
C ALA A 102 14.78 -18.80 -15.77
N ILE A 103 14.58 -19.59 -14.72
CA ILE A 103 15.59 -20.58 -14.31
C ILE A 103 15.00 -21.98 -14.60
N PRO A 104 15.40 -22.62 -15.70
CA PRO A 104 14.98 -23.98 -16.02
C PRO A 104 15.22 -24.91 -14.81
N GLY A 105 14.17 -25.59 -14.35
CA GLY A 105 14.25 -26.57 -13.26
C GLY A 105 14.13 -26.04 -11.83
N LYS A 106 13.94 -24.72 -11.62
CA LYS A 106 13.54 -24.19 -10.30
C LYS A 106 12.05 -23.87 -10.27
N GLN A 107 11.39 -24.27 -9.19
CA GLN A 107 10.00 -23.86 -8.90
C GLN A 107 9.95 -22.34 -8.75
N GLU A 108 9.01 -21.69 -9.44
CA GLU A 108 8.77 -20.26 -9.28
C GLU A 108 8.34 -19.96 -7.84
N LYS A 109 8.64 -18.75 -7.35
CA LYS A 109 8.13 -18.33 -6.04
C LYS A 109 6.62 -18.17 -6.11
N GLU A 110 5.90 -18.96 -5.33
CA GLU A 110 4.43 -18.91 -5.27
C GLU A 110 3.91 -17.67 -4.54
N TYR A 111 4.71 -17.12 -3.61
CA TYR A 111 4.32 -15.99 -2.77
C TYR A 111 5.41 -14.91 -2.74
N VAL A 112 4.97 -13.67 -2.55
CA VAL A 112 5.82 -12.54 -2.18
C VAL A 112 5.60 -12.18 -0.71
N MET A 113 6.69 -11.87 -0.01
CA MET A 113 6.64 -11.33 1.35
C MET A 113 6.91 -9.83 1.31
N PHE A 114 6.14 -9.05 2.05
CA PHE A 114 6.27 -7.60 2.13
C PHE A 114 5.90 -7.08 3.51
N ASN A 115 6.30 -5.84 3.79
CA ASN A 115 5.78 -5.08 4.93
C ASN A 115 4.89 -3.95 4.41
N ILE A 116 3.88 -3.57 5.19
CA ILE A 116 3.00 -2.45 4.89
C ILE A 116 2.76 -1.60 6.14
N GLY A 117 2.80 -0.28 6.00
CA GLY A 117 2.54 0.66 7.10
C GLY A 117 1.84 1.92 6.62
N THR A 118 1.12 2.58 7.53
CA THR A 118 0.51 3.90 7.30
C THR A 118 1.08 4.93 8.26
N LYS A 119 1.55 6.06 7.74
CA LYS A 119 2.09 7.17 8.54
C LYS A 119 1.37 8.47 8.22
N CYS A 120 1.16 9.28 9.26
CA CYS A 120 0.71 10.66 9.10
C CYS A 120 1.86 11.48 8.49
N PHE A 121 1.61 12.08 7.33
CA PHE A 121 2.57 12.95 6.66
C PHE A 121 2.38 14.37 7.22
N TYR A 122 3.03 14.67 8.35
CA TYR A 122 3.23 16.07 8.70
C TYR A 122 4.26 16.61 7.71
N LEU A 123 3.89 17.55 6.84
CA LEU A 123 4.95 18.40 6.30
C LEU A 123 5.61 19.05 7.52
N LEU A 124 6.88 18.72 7.75
CA LEU A 124 7.82 19.69 8.29
C LEU A 124 7.91 20.84 7.26
N VAL A 125 6.87 21.70 7.17
CA VAL A 125 7.04 23.07 6.66
C VAL A 125 7.66 23.87 7.79
N HIS A 126 8.87 23.49 8.22
CA HIS A 126 9.65 24.30 9.15
C HIS A 126 11.15 24.03 8.96
N VAL A 127 11.61 23.92 7.71
CA VAL A 127 13.01 24.26 7.36
C VAL A 127 13.08 24.79 5.92
N ALA A 128 12.84 26.09 5.76
CA ALA A 128 13.59 26.96 4.87
C ALA A 128 13.36 28.39 5.36
N CYS A 129 14.45 29.08 5.69
CA CYS A 129 14.51 30.45 6.22
C CYS A 129 13.68 31.47 5.43
#